data_AF-A0A7J4ZW69-F1
#
_entry.id   AF-A0A7J4ZW69-F1
#
_cell.length_a   1.000
_cell.length_b   1.000
_cell.length_c   1.000
_cell.angle_alpha   90.00
_cell.angle_beta   90.00
_cell.angle_gamma   90.00
#
_symmetry.space_group_name_H-M   'P 1'
#
loop_
_entity.id
_entity.type
_entity.pdbx_description
1 polymer ?
#
loop_
_entity_poly.entity_id
_entity_poly.type
_entity_poly.pdbx_seq_one_letter_code
_entity_poly.pdbx_strand_id
1 'polypeptide(L)' 'GVMSTFGHIAQSGSASLTTMAPGVAAALITTVAGLLVAIPSMFGYNWLVHNLRVLTVELDNFAQDLVSKMETEYLEE' A
#
# COMPACT_ATOMS: atom_id res chain seq x y z
N GLY A 1 -1.42 -18.40 14.04
CA GLY A 1 -0.38 -18.46 15.09
C GLY A 1 -1.01 -18.51 16.47
N VAL A 2 -1.45 -17.37 16.99
CA VAL A 2 -2.04 -17.32 18.35
C VAL A 2 -3.27 -18.21 18.50
N MET A 3 -4.25 -18.12 17.60
CA MET A 3 -5.50 -18.88 17.69
C MET A 3 -5.29 -20.39 17.70
N SER A 4 -4.38 -20.93 16.86
CA SER A 4 -4.05 -22.36 16.85
C SER A 4 -3.39 -22.79 18.16
N THR A 5 -2.52 -21.95 18.72
CA THR A 5 -1.83 -22.21 19.99
C THR A 5 -2.81 -22.29 21.16
N PHE A 6 -3.74 -21.33 21.26
CA PHE A 6 -4.78 -21.33 22.28
C PHE A 6 -5.79 -22.47 22.07
N GLY A 7 -6.09 -22.85 20.83
CA GLY A 7 -6.93 -24.01 20.51
C GLY A 7 -6.34 -25.33 21.02
N HIS A 8 -5.03 -25.54 20.85
CA HIS A 8 -4.35 -26.72 21.38
C HIS A 8 -4.34 -26.75 22.92
N ILE A 9 -4.18 -25.60 23.57
CA ILE A 9 -4.20 -25.49 25.04
C ILE A 9 -5.59 -25.76 25.62
N ALA A 10 -6.63 -25.27 24.94
CA ALA A 10 -8.01 -25.52 25.33
C ALA A 10 -8.34 -27.02 25.26
N GLN A 11 -7.75 -27.76 24.31
CA GLN A 11 -7.91 -29.22 24.19
C GLN A 11 -7.06 -30.00 25.19
N SER A 12 -5.84 -29.54 25.49
CA SER A 12 -4.93 -30.22 26.43
C SER A 12 -5.28 -29.96 27.91
N GLY A 13 -6.09 -28.94 28.20
CA GLY A 13 -6.51 -28.59 29.57
C GLY A 13 -5.38 -28.07 30.47
N SER A 14 -4.16 -27.96 29.94
CA SER A 14 -2.96 -27.55 30.65
C SER A 14 -2.27 -26.43 29.87
N ALA A 15 -2.18 -25.26 30.50
CA ALA A 15 -1.51 -24.10 29.94
C ALA A 15 -0.07 -24.04 30.46
N SER A 16 0.90 -24.38 29.61
CA SER A 16 2.32 -24.16 29.88
C SER A 16 2.89 -23.08 28.98
N LEU A 17 3.73 -22.20 29.55
CA LEU A 17 4.45 -21.17 28.81
C LEU A 17 5.34 -21.79 27.71
N THR A 18 5.93 -22.96 28.00
CA THR A 18 6.76 -23.69 27.04
C THR A 18 5.97 -24.19 25.83
N THR A 19 4.70 -24.56 26.02
CA THR A 19 3.80 -24.99 24.93
C THR A 19 3.28 -23.81 24.09
N MET A 20 3.28 -22.60 24.67
CA MET A 20 2.79 -21.38 24.01
C MET A 20 3.86 -20.62 23.22
N ALA A 21 5.09 -20.62 23.73
CA ALA A 21 6.21 -19.86 23.19
C ALA A 21 6.38 -19.95 21.65
N PRO A 22 6.40 -21.13 21.02
CA PRO A 22 6.62 -21.22 19.57
C PRO A 22 5.49 -20.58 18.74
N GLY A 23 4.25 -20.72 19.20
CA GLY A 23 3.08 -20.20 18.48
C GLY A 23 2.93 -18.69 18.56
N VAL A 24 3.37 -18.09 19.66
CA VAL A 24 3.44 -16.63 19.84
C VAL A 24 4.57 -16.04 19.00
N ALA A 25 5.77 -16.67 19.01
CA ALA A 25 6.89 -16.22 18.19
C ALA A 25 6.55 -16.23 16.69
N ALA A 26 5.91 -17.30 16.20
CA ALA A 26 5.48 -17.38 14.82
C ALA A 26 4.48 -16.26 14.44
N ALA A 27 3.55 -15.92 15.34
CA ALA A 27 2.59 -14.83 15.10
C ALA A 27 3.28 -13.45 15.00
N LEU A 28 4.28 -13.19 15.84
CA LEU A 28 5.05 -11.94 15.78
C LEU A 28 5.82 -11.80 14.47
N ILE A 29 6.42 -12.89 13.98
CA ILE A 29 7.14 -12.89 12.69
C ILE A 29 6.18 -12.56 11.54
N THR A 30 4.96 -13.14 11.54
CA THR A 30 3.96 -12.82 10.51
C THR A 30 3.57 -11.35 10.50
N THR A 31 3.44 -10.72 11.66
CA THR A 31 3.15 -9.28 11.77
C THR A 31 4.29 -8.44 11.19
N VAL A 32 5.54 -8.78 11.53
CA VAL A 32 6.72 -8.08 10.99
C VAL A 32 6.83 -8.27 9.48
N ALA A 33 6.59 -9.49 8.99
CA ALA A 33 6.56 -9.76 7.56
C ALA A 33 5.48 -8.93 6.82
N GLY A 34 4.31 -8.78 7.42
CA GLY A 34 3.26 -7.90 6.90
C GLY A 34 3.69 -6.44 6.80
N LEU A 35 4.35 -5.92 7.85
CA LEU A 35 4.88 -4.55 7.85
C LEU A 35 6.00 -4.35 6.82
N LEU A 36 6.87 -5.35 6.64
CA LEU A 36 7.94 -5.32 5.64
C LEU A 36 7.40 -5.21 4.21
N VAL A 37 6.22 -5.76 3.92
CA VAL A 37 5.58 -5.64 2.60
C VAL A 37 4.74 -4.36 2.50
N ALA A 38 4.05 -3.97 3.57
CA ALA A 38 3.15 -2.81 3.56
C ALA A 38 3.88 -1.48 3.34
N ILE A 39 5.03 -1.28 3.99
CA ILE A 39 5.76 -0.01 3.93
C ILE A 39 6.24 0.28 2.49
N PRO A 40 6.99 -0.61 1.80
CA PRO A 40 7.42 -0.37 0.42
C PRO A 40 6.26 -0.20 -0.56
N SER A 41 5.17 -0.98 -0.37
CA SER A 41 3.97 -0.86 -1.20
C SER A 41 3.35 0.55 -1.12
N MET A 42 3.29 1.12 0.09
CA MET A 42 2.77 2.48 0.29
C MET A 42 3.65 3.54 -0.38
N PHE A 43 4.98 3.41 -0.30
CA PHE A 43 5.91 4.30 -1.01
C PHE A 43 5.73 4.21 -2.53
N GLY A 44 5.63 3.00 -3.08
CA GLY A 44 5.39 2.78 -4.51
C GLY A 44 4.07 3.39 -4.99
N TYR A 45 2.99 3.23 -4.21
CA TYR A 45 1.70 3.84 -4.51
C TYR A 45 1.79 5.37 -4.54
N ASN A 46 2.39 5.99 -3.52
CA ASN A 46 2.53 7.45 -3.45
C ASN A 46 3.36 7.98 -4.63
N TRP A 47 4.47 7.31 -4.94
CA TRP A 47 5.30 7.66 -6.09
C TRP A 47 4.51 7.60 -7.41
N LEU A 48 3.75 6.54 -7.65
CA LEU A 48 2.96 6.41 -8.87
C LEU A 48 1.89 7.50 -8.96
N VAL A 49 1.16 7.78 -7.87
CA VAL A 49 0.14 8.83 -7.81
C VAL A 49 0.74 10.21 -8.08
N HIS A 50 1.93 10.49 -7.55
CA HIS A 50 2.64 11.74 -7.83
C HIS A 50 2.94 11.88 -9.32
N ASN A 51 3.49 10.85 -9.96
CA ASN A 51 3.79 10.87 -11.39
C ASN A 51 2.53 11.06 -12.24
N LEU A 52 1.42 10.39 -11.88
CA LEU A 52 0.14 10.56 -12.57
C LEU A 52 -0.38 12.00 -12.46
N ARG A 53 -0.24 12.63 -11.30
CA ARG A 53 -0.62 14.04 -11.12
C ARG A 53 0.21 14.96 -12.01
N VAL A 54 1.53 14.77 -12.05
CA VAL A 54 2.42 15.57 -12.92
C VAL A 54 2.01 15.41 -14.38
N LEU A 55 1.83 14.17 -14.86
CA LEU A 55 1.40 13.90 -16.23
C LEU A 55 0.04 14.53 -16.55
N THR A 56 -0.90 14.52 -15.60
CA THR A 56 -2.22 15.14 -15.78
C THR A 56 -2.08 16.66 -15.96
N VAL A 57 -1.21 17.31 -15.18
CA VAL A 57 -0.95 18.76 -15.31
C VAL A 57 -0.29 19.07 -16.66
N GLU A 58 0.64 18.26 -17.12
CA GLU A 58 1.26 18.43 -18.44
C GLU A 58 0.24 18.31 -19.58
N LEU A 59 -0.67 17.33 -19.49
CA LEU A 59 -1.75 17.17 -20.46
C LEU A 59 -2.73 18.35 -20.45
N ASP A 60 -3.07 18.88 -19.27
CA ASP A 60 -3.93 20.05 -19.14
C ASP A 60 -3.28 21.29 -19.76
N ASN A 61 -1.98 21.52 -19.48
CA ASN A 61 -1.21 22.59 -20.09
C ASN A 61 -1.15 22.46 -21.62
N PHE A 62 -0.96 21.24 -22.14
CA PHE A 62 -0.97 20.99 -23.58
C PHE A 62 -2.33 21.30 -24.21
N ALA A 63 -3.43 20.91 -23.56
CA ALA A 63 -4.77 21.22 -24.02
C ALA A 63 -5.02 22.74 -24.04
N GLN A 64 -4.58 23.47 -23.02
CA GLN A 64 -4.70 24.94 -22.96
C GLN A 64 -3.88 25.63 -24.07
N ASP A 65 -2.65 25.19 -24.31
CA ASP A 65 -1.81 25.71 -25.40
C ASP A 65 -2.45 25.46 -26.77
N LEU A 66 -3.02 24.27 -26.98
CA LEU A 66 -3.74 23.94 -28.21
C LEU A 66 -4.95 24.84 -28.42
N VAL A 67 -5.76 25.06 -27.38
CA VAL A 67 -6.94 25.95 -27.44
C VAL A 67 -6.51 27.39 -27.73
N SER A 68 -5.49 27.89 -27.04
CA SER A 68 -4.98 29.25 -27.24
C SER A 68 -4.48 29.46 -28.67
N LYS A 69 -3.79 28.47 -29.26
CA LYS A 69 -3.36 28.51 -30.66
C LYS A 69 -4.53 28.53 -31.64
N MET A 70 -5.54 27.69 -31.42
CA MET A 70 -6.74 27.69 -32.26
C MET A 70 -7.50 29.02 -32.19
N GLU A 71 -7.61 29.62 -31.00
CA GLU A 71 -8.25 30.93 -30.84
C GLU A 71 -7.47 32.04 -31.53
N THR A 72 -6.14 31.99 -31.48
CA THR A 72 -5.28 32.99 -32.14
C THR A 72 -5.43 32.90 -33.67
N GLU A 73 -5.39 31.70 -34.24
CA GLU A 73 -5.59 31.49 -35.68
C GLU A 73 -6.99 31.96 -36.14
N TYR A 74 -8.04 31.71 -35.35
CA TYR A 74 -9.40 32.14 -35.67
C TYR A 74 -9.59 33.67 -35.63
N LEU A 75 -8.76 34.40 -34.89
CA LEU A 75 -8.80 35.85 -34.80
C LEU A 75 -7.97 36.53 -35.90
N GLU A 76 -7.08 35.79 -36.58
CA GLU A 76 -6.29 36.28 -37.71
C GLU A 76 -7.02 36.18 -39.06
N GLU A 77 -8.16 35.46 -39.15
CA GLU A 77 -9.13 35.49 -40.28
C GLU A 77 -10.20 36.60 -40.12
#